data_AF-A0A1M6WNB6-F1
#
_entry.id   AF-A0A1M6WNB6-F1
#
_cell.length_a   1.000
_cell.length_b   1.000
_cell.length_c   1.000
_cell.angle_alpha   90.00
_cell.angle_beta   90.00
_cell.angle_gamma   90.00
#
_symmetry.space_group_name_H-M   'P 1'
#
loop_
_entity.id
_entity.type
_entity.pdbx_description
1 polymer ?
#
loop_
_entity_poly.entity_id
_entity_poly.type
_entity_poly.pdbx_seq_one_letter_code
_entity_poly.pdbx_strand_id
1 'polypeptide(L)'
;MKRIILLSIVSLTSFFVSAQETPLECMDGVWTVYYDDSNQKGFSLRKGHNVVSISYIEGSSSYKPSITELIIGFLDYDPNVAGKVNYTDLKPDGSYYVEFYTDELSQDSVFTSSYFTTPGYEGCDSEGLYIQARQMMEYGRLERLPSKAVRYLYEAGKESGRNYISEYLDTQVAQVKVDKCVIYSAPDVPTKMFMVSGDVPTILEEKGDWLRFEFLSTRLVNGWIKKGDVEF
;
A
#
# COMPACT_ATOMS: atom_id res chain seq x y z
N MET A 1 -26.39 67.29 -9.38
CA MET A 1 -26.94 65.93 -9.20
C MET A 1 -25.82 64.91 -9.36
N LYS A 2 -25.29 64.38 -8.25
CA LYS A 2 -24.23 63.36 -8.26
C LYS A 2 -24.90 61.98 -8.34
N ARG A 3 -24.65 61.23 -9.42
CA ARG A 3 -25.09 59.84 -9.57
C ARG A 3 -24.07 58.95 -8.86
N ILE A 4 -24.47 58.31 -7.77
CA ILE A 4 -23.71 57.26 -7.10
C ILE A 4 -24.01 55.96 -7.85
N ILE A 5 -23.01 55.42 -8.54
CA ILE A 5 -23.10 54.09 -9.16
C ILE A 5 -22.72 53.09 -8.07
N LEU A 6 -23.72 52.31 -7.62
CA LEU A 6 -23.52 51.20 -6.70
C LEU A 6 -22.93 50.03 -7.51
N LEU A 7 -21.63 49.77 -7.39
CA LEU A 7 -21.03 48.53 -7.90
C LEU A 7 -21.35 47.39 -6.92
N SER A 8 -22.27 46.53 -7.30
CA SER A 8 -22.52 45.26 -6.62
C SER A 8 -21.36 44.31 -6.92
N ILE A 9 -20.44 44.16 -5.97
CA ILE A 9 -19.42 43.11 -6.00
C ILE A 9 -20.12 41.78 -5.67
N VAL A 10 -20.43 41.00 -6.70
CA VAL A 10 -20.85 39.60 -6.56
C VAL A 10 -19.59 38.80 -6.21
N SER A 11 -19.39 38.54 -4.93
CA SER A 11 -18.35 37.63 -4.46
C SER A 11 -18.74 36.22 -4.87
N LEU A 12 -18.18 35.72 -5.98
CA LEU A 12 -18.17 34.29 -6.29
C LEU A 12 -17.28 33.61 -5.24
N THR A 13 -17.86 33.25 -4.10
CA THR A 13 -17.25 32.22 -3.24
C THR A 13 -17.46 30.89 -3.96
N SER A 14 -16.46 30.47 -4.74
CA SER A 14 -16.35 29.10 -5.21
C SER A 14 -16.26 28.21 -3.96
N PHE A 15 -17.41 27.69 -3.55
CA PHE A 15 -17.48 26.54 -2.66
C PHE A 15 -16.82 25.38 -3.40
N PHE A 16 -15.54 25.16 -3.13
CA PHE A 16 -14.94 23.87 -3.40
C PHE A 16 -15.65 22.89 -2.46
N VAL A 17 -16.74 22.30 -2.95
CA VAL A 17 -17.22 21.04 -2.40
C VAL A 17 -16.10 20.07 -2.66
N SER A 18 -15.26 19.81 -1.65
CA SER A 18 -14.38 18.65 -1.69
C SER A 18 -15.32 17.47 -1.87
N ALA A 19 -15.25 16.79 -3.01
CA ALA A 19 -15.97 15.54 -3.19
C ALA A 19 -15.67 14.68 -1.98
N GLN A 20 -16.72 14.21 -1.29
CA GLN A 20 -16.53 13.35 -0.15
C GLN A 20 -15.88 12.07 -0.66
N GLU A 21 -14.68 11.77 -0.16
CA GLU A 21 -13.94 10.56 -0.48
C GLU A 21 -14.82 9.35 -0.13
N THR A 22 -14.95 8.42 -1.06
CA THR A 22 -15.66 7.18 -0.80
C THR A 22 -14.89 6.31 0.20
N PRO A 23 -15.55 5.39 0.93
CA PRO A 23 -14.86 4.44 1.79
C PRO A 23 -13.69 3.72 1.11
N LEU A 24 -13.88 3.26 -0.13
CA LEU A 24 -12.82 2.57 -0.89
C LEU A 24 -11.65 3.50 -1.24
N GLU A 25 -11.91 4.73 -1.67
CA GLU A 25 -10.84 5.70 -1.94
C GLU A 25 -10.04 6.01 -0.66
N CYS A 26 -10.72 6.16 0.48
CA CYS A 26 -10.04 6.39 1.76
C CYS A 26 -9.07 5.25 2.12
N MET A 27 -9.45 4.02 1.81
CA MET A 27 -8.64 2.83 2.07
C MET A 27 -7.38 2.74 1.22
N ASP A 28 -7.23 3.51 0.14
CA ASP A 28 -6.05 3.43 -0.72
C ASP A 28 -4.78 3.87 0.01
N GLY A 29 -3.70 3.14 -0.22
CA GLY A 29 -2.37 3.43 0.32
C GLY A 29 -1.77 2.29 1.13
N VAL A 30 -0.84 2.64 2.02
CA VAL A 30 -0.06 1.69 2.81
C VAL A 30 -0.50 1.75 4.26
N TRP A 31 -0.75 0.59 4.84
CA TRP A 31 -1.27 0.45 6.18
C TRP A 31 -0.41 -0.53 6.97
N THR A 32 -0.14 -0.24 8.24
CA THR A 32 0.36 -1.23 9.20
C THR A 32 -0.83 -1.86 9.91
N VAL A 33 -0.75 -3.16 10.20
CA VAL A 33 -1.76 -3.89 10.98
C VAL A 33 -1.28 -3.98 12.41
N TYR A 34 -2.10 -3.55 13.37
CA TYR A 34 -1.80 -3.72 14.78
C TYR A 34 -2.24 -5.11 15.25
N TYR A 35 -1.29 -5.87 15.79
CA TYR A 35 -1.52 -7.18 16.41
C TYR A 35 -1.27 -7.13 17.91
N ASP A 36 -1.90 -8.05 18.64
CA ASP A 36 -1.62 -8.24 20.06
C ASP A 36 -0.17 -8.72 20.31
N ASP A 37 0.37 -9.56 19.42
CA ASP A 37 1.77 -9.97 19.46
C ASP A 37 2.64 -8.88 18.82
N SER A 38 3.38 -8.15 19.66
CA SER A 38 4.33 -7.12 19.22
C SER A 38 5.43 -7.62 18.26
N ASN A 39 5.73 -8.92 18.22
CA ASN A 39 6.68 -9.49 17.27
C ASN A 39 6.05 -9.72 15.90
N GLN A 40 4.72 -9.87 15.83
CA GLN A 40 4.03 -9.98 14.56
C GLN A 40 3.96 -8.61 13.89
N LYS A 41 4.42 -8.55 12.64
CA LYS A 41 4.36 -7.35 11.80
C LYS A 41 3.46 -7.66 10.62
N GLY A 42 2.58 -6.72 10.30
CA GLY A 42 1.66 -6.82 9.18
C GLY A 42 1.58 -5.50 8.45
N PHE A 43 1.50 -5.59 7.13
CA PHE A 43 1.33 -4.46 6.24
C PHE A 43 0.28 -4.80 5.20
N SER A 44 -0.52 -3.83 4.82
CA SER A 44 -1.55 -3.95 3.79
C SER A 44 -1.36 -2.79 2.80
N LEU A 45 -1.14 -3.12 1.53
CA LEU A 45 -1.09 -2.15 0.44
C LEU A 45 -2.40 -2.27 -0.31
N ARG A 46 -3.15 -1.17 -0.42
CA ARG A 46 -4.49 -1.14 -1.00
C ARG A 46 -4.51 -0.17 -2.18
N LYS A 47 -5.07 -0.61 -3.31
CA LYS A 47 -5.21 0.19 -4.52
C LYS A 47 -6.50 -0.18 -5.25
N GLY A 48 -7.50 0.68 -5.14
CA GLY A 48 -8.88 0.38 -5.51
C GLY A 48 -9.35 -0.89 -4.82
N HIS A 49 -9.90 -1.83 -5.60
CA HIS A 49 -10.38 -3.10 -5.09
C HIS A 49 -9.29 -4.10 -4.73
N ASN A 50 -8.02 -3.84 -5.03
CA ASN A 50 -6.96 -4.83 -4.84
C ASN A 50 -6.18 -4.55 -3.57
N VAL A 51 -5.85 -5.62 -2.85
CA VAL A 51 -5.02 -5.56 -1.65
C VAL A 51 -3.95 -6.63 -1.71
N VAL A 52 -2.70 -6.25 -1.42
CA VAL A 52 -1.66 -7.21 -1.05
C VAL A 52 -1.30 -6.98 0.41
N SER A 53 -1.38 -8.04 1.20
CA SER A 53 -1.04 -8.05 2.61
C SER A 53 0.19 -8.91 2.84
N ILE A 54 1.09 -8.44 3.69
CA ILE A 54 2.31 -9.15 4.08
C ILE A 54 2.30 -9.26 5.59
N SER A 55 2.62 -10.43 6.12
CA SER A 55 2.88 -10.58 7.55
C SER A 55 4.10 -11.45 7.84
N TYR A 56 4.78 -11.16 8.94
CA TYR A 56 5.94 -11.93 9.40
C TYR A 56 6.12 -11.79 10.91
N ILE A 57 6.91 -12.69 11.52
CA ILE A 57 7.27 -12.64 12.93
C ILE A 57 8.72 -12.18 13.06
N GLU A 58 8.95 -11.05 13.72
CA GLU A 58 10.28 -10.51 13.98
C GLU A 58 11.09 -11.46 14.87
N GLY A 59 12.37 -11.66 14.56
CA GLY A 59 13.24 -12.58 15.30
C GLY A 59 13.00 -14.08 15.05
N SER A 60 11.99 -14.46 14.27
CA SER A 60 11.76 -15.86 13.90
C SER A 60 12.43 -16.19 12.56
N SER A 61 13.36 -17.15 12.56
CA SER A 61 13.96 -17.69 11.33
C SER A 61 13.15 -18.82 10.71
N SER A 62 12.25 -19.46 11.47
CA SER A 62 11.42 -20.57 11.01
C SER A 62 10.11 -20.11 10.35
N TYR A 63 9.65 -18.90 10.68
CA TYR A 63 8.43 -18.35 10.10
C TYR A 63 8.75 -17.69 8.75
N LYS A 64 8.23 -18.27 7.66
CA LYS A 64 8.27 -17.62 6.35
C LYS A 64 7.23 -16.49 6.32
N PRO A 65 7.58 -15.31 5.78
CA PRO A 65 6.61 -14.26 5.55
C PRO A 65 5.42 -14.80 4.74
N SER A 66 4.21 -14.44 5.14
CA SER A 66 2.99 -14.72 4.39
C SER A 66 2.69 -13.52 3.50
N ILE A 67 2.38 -13.78 2.24
CA ILE A 67 1.82 -12.79 1.32
C ILE A 67 0.46 -13.29 0.87
N THR A 68 -0.52 -12.41 0.97
CA THR A 68 -1.91 -12.73 0.71
C THR A 68 -2.50 -11.63 -0.15
N GLU A 69 -3.13 -12.01 -1.25
CA GLU A 69 -3.82 -11.10 -2.13
C GLU A 69 -5.31 -11.21 -1.91
N LEU A 70 -5.96 -10.06 -1.81
CA LEU A 70 -7.38 -9.94 -1.59
C LEU A 70 -7.97 -8.99 -2.62
N ILE A 71 -9.25 -9.22 -2.90
CA ILE A 71 -10.13 -8.26 -3.51
C ILE A 71 -11.09 -7.76 -2.45
N ILE A 72 -11.22 -6.44 -2.34
CA ILE A 72 -12.10 -5.76 -1.39
C ILE A 72 -13.11 -4.89 -2.12
N GLY A 73 -14.21 -4.58 -1.46
CA GLY A 73 -15.17 -3.62 -1.97
C GLY A 73 -16.44 -3.60 -1.14
N PHE A 74 -17.46 -2.96 -1.67
CA PHE A 74 -18.76 -2.86 -1.04
C PHE A 74 -19.87 -3.40 -1.94
N LEU A 75 -20.92 -3.92 -1.30
CA LEU A 75 -22.14 -4.38 -1.94
C LEU A 75 -23.37 -3.75 -1.27
N ASP A 76 -24.44 -3.61 -2.03
CA ASP A 76 -25.76 -3.16 -1.53
C ASP A 76 -26.67 -4.33 -1.13
N TYR A 77 -26.15 -5.55 -1.16
CA TYR A 77 -26.88 -6.77 -0.81
C TYR A 77 -25.99 -7.70 0.01
N ASP A 78 -26.61 -8.55 0.82
CA ASP A 78 -25.90 -9.56 1.61
C ASP A 78 -25.40 -10.70 0.70
N PRO A 79 -24.09 -10.85 0.50
CA PRO A 79 -23.54 -11.89 -0.37
C PRO A 79 -23.80 -13.31 0.18
N ASN A 80 -23.99 -13.48 1.49
CA ASN A 80 -24.30 -14.79 2.09
C ASN A 80 -25.70 -15.27 1.71
N VAL A 81 -26.63 -14.35 1.44
CA VAL A 81 -27.97 -14.68 0.94
C VAL A 81 -27.92 -14.97 -0.57
N ALA A 82 -27.12 -14.21 -1.31
CA ALA A 82 -26.98 -14.38 -2.76
C ALA A 82 -26.20 -15.65 -3.16
N GLY A 83 -25.24 -16.07 -2.34
CA GLY A 83 -24.39 -17.25 -2.59
C GLY A 83 -23.36 -17.08 -3.71
N LYS A 84 -23.30 -15.89 -4.33
CA LYS A 84 -22.35 -15.53 -5.38
C LYS A 84 -22.14 -14.01 -5.44
N VAL A 85 -20.96 -13.60 -5.88
CA VAL A 85 -20.61 -12.20 -6.12
C VAL A 85 -19.82 -12.12 -7.43
N ASN A 86 -20.23 -11.25 -8.36
CA ASN A 86 -19.38 -10.92 -9.49
C ASN A 86 -18.43 -9.79 -9.06
N TYR A 87 -17.15 -9.91 -9.38
CA TYR A 87 -16.17 -8.85 -9.15
C TYR A 87 -16.62 -7.49 -9.67
N THR A 88 -17.30 -7.46 -10.82
CA THR A 88 -17.80 -6.21 -11.42
C THR A 88 -18.93 -5.55 -10.65
N ASP A 89 -19.53 -6.25 -9.68
CA ASP A 89 -20.60 -5.71 -8.84
C ASP A 89 -20.05 -4.94 -7.63
N LEU A 90 -18.74 -5.00 -7.38
CA LEU A 90 -18.10 -4.29 -6.29
C LEU A 90 -18.14 -2.78 -6.50
N LYS A 91 -18.46 -2.08 -5.43
CA LYS A 91 -18.65 -0.64 -5.40
C LYS A 91 -17.64 0.03 -4.46
N PRO A 92 -17.41 1.35 -4.63
CA PRO A 92 -16.62 2.13 -3.71
C PRO A 92 -17.29 2.35 -2.34
N ASP A 93 -18.61 2.16 -2.26
CA ASP A 93 -19.43 2.27 -1.06
C ASP A 93 -20.61 1.28 -1.09
N GLY A 94 -21.23 1.05 0.07
CA GLY A 94 -22.35 0.12 0.20
C GLY A 94 -22.57 -0.35 1.63
N SER A 95 -23.59 -1.19 1.83
CA SER A 95 -23.98 -1.67 3.15
C SER A 95 -23.14 -2.85 3.65
N TYR A 96 -22.47 -3.57 2.75
CA TYR A 96 -21.70 -4.77 3.06
C TYR A 96 -20.28 -4.62 2.53
N TYR A 97 -19.32 -4.41 3.41
CA TYR A 97 -17.91 -4.56 3.09
C TYR A 97 -17.56 -6.04 2.94
N VAL A 98 -16.80 -6.38 1.91
CA VAL A 98 -16.42 -7.76 1.58
C VAL A 98 -14.92 -7.87 1.33
N GLU A 99 -14.37 -9.02 1.71
CA GLU A 99 -12.98 -9.40 1.41
C GLU A 99 -12.98 -10.80 0.79
N PHE A 100 -12.39 -10.95 -0.39
CA PHE A 100 -12.25 -12.22 -1.08
C PHE A 100 -10.79 -12.52 -1.33
N TYR A 101 -10.37 -13.78 -1.16
CA TYR A 101 -9.04 -14.19 -1.57
C TYR A 101 -8.98 -14.34 -3.09
N THR A 102 -7.91 -13.84 -3.72
CA THR A 102 -7.82 -13.86 -5.18
C THR A 102 -7.69 -15.28 -5.76
N ASP A 103 -7.26 -16.25 -4.96
CA ASP A 103 -7.22 -17.67 -5.35
C ASP A 103 -8.61 -18.35 -5.35
N GLU A 104 -9.63 -17.71 -4.78
CA GLU A 104 -11.03 -18.13 -4.84
C GLU A 104 -11.76 -17.58 -6.08
N LEU A 105 -11.13 -16.69 -6.85
CA LEU A 105 -11.73 -16.09 -8.04
C LEU A 105 -11.79 -17.10 -9.19
N SER A 106 -13.01 -17.40 -9.66
CA SER A 106 -13.19 -18.23 -10.86
C SER A 106 -12.78 -17.48 -12.15
N GLN A 107 -12.57 -18.22 -13.24
CA GLN A 107 -12.21 -17.63 -14.55
C GLN A 107 -13.24 -16.61 -15.05
N ASP A 108 -14.51 -16.75 -14.64
CA ASP A 108 -15.60 -15.84 -15.03
C ASP A 108 -15.70 -14.60 -14.13
N SER A 109 -14.69 -14.33 -13.29
CA SER A 109 -14.67 -13.22 -12.33
C SER A 109 -15.78 -13.30 -11.27
N VAL A 110 -16.26 -14.51 -10.99
CA VAL A 110 -17.30 -14.78 -9.99
C VAL A 110 -16.68 -15.46 -8.79
N PHE A 111 -17.01 -14.96 -7.60
CA PHE A 111 -16.77 -15.63 -6.33
C PHE A 111 -18.01 -16.42 -5.93
N THR A 112 -17.81 -17.66 -5.51
CA THR A 112 -18.88 -18.52 -4.97
C THR A 112 -18.44 -19.08 -3.63
N SER A 113 -19.23 -18.85 -2.59
CA SER A 113 -18.98 -19.39 -1.26
C SER A 113 -20.30 -19.64 -0.55
N SER A 114 -20.30 -20.64 0.34
CA SER A 114 -21.38 -20.84 1.30
C SER A 114 -21.39 -19.75 2.39
N TYR A 115 -20.24 -19.11 2.61
CA TYR A 115 -20.03 -18.10 3.64
C TYR A 115 -18.99 -17.07 3.14
N PHE A 116 -19.44 -15.86 2.86
CA PHE A 116 -18.57 -14.75 2.49
C PHE A 116 -18.12 -13.98 3.72
N THR A 117 -16.84 -13.63 3.76
CA THR A 117 -16.29 -12.75 4.79
C THR A 117 -16.84 -11.35 4.59
N THR A 118 -17.69 -10.93 5.53
CA THR A 118 -18.40 -9.63 5.53
C THR A 118 -18.13 -8.92 6.85
N PRO A 119 -16.88 -8.46 7.10
CA PRO A 119 -16.59 -7.74 8.33
C PRO A 119 -17.28 -6.37 8.31
N GLY A 120 -17.61 -5.85 9.49
CA GLY A 120 -18.14 -4.50 9.63
C GLY A 120 -17.08 -3.48 9.24
N TYR A 121 -17.42 -2.57 8.33
CA TYR A 121 -16.59 -1.38 8.09
C TYR A 121 -17.03 -0.28 9.06
N GLU A 122 -16.13 0.13 9.93
CA GLU A 122 -16.43 1.13 10.97
C GLU A 122 -16.00 2.54 10.55
N GLY A 123 -14.96 2.64 9.72
CA GLY A 123 -14.49 3.92 9.19
C GLY A 123 -13.05 3.90 8.71
N CYS A 124 -12.70 4.97 8.02
CA CYS A 124 -11.36 5.27 7.54
C CYS A 124 -11.16 6.79 7.56
N ASP A 125 -9.97 7.22 7.97
CA ASP A 125 -9.53 8.62 7.92
C ASP A 125 -8.05 8.72 7.52
N SER A 126 -7.43 9.89 7.74
CA SER A 126 -6.03 10.13 7.36
C SER A 126 -5.03 9.31 8.19
N GLU A 127 -5.41 8.84 9.37
CA GLU A 127 -4.53 8.17 10.33
C GLU A 127 -4.86 6.69 10.48
N GLY A 128 -6.15 6.33 10.36
CA GLY A 128 -6.66 5.03 10.76
C GLY A 128 -7.64 4.41 9.77
N LEU A 129 -7.65 3.07 9.76
CA LEU A 129 -8.70 2.25 9.14
C LEU A 129 -9.17 1.22 10.16
N TYR A 130 -10.49 1.07 10.29
CA TYR A 130 -11.14 0.27 11.33
C TYR A 130 -12.10 -0.74 10.71
N ILE A 131 -11.82 -2.03 10.91
CA ILE A 131 -12.60 -3.14 10.36
C ILE A 131 -12.98 -4.09 11.50
N GLN A 132 -14.27 -4.23 11.76
CA GLN A 132 -14.84 -5.11 12.77
C GLN A 132 -15.09 -6.52 12.19
N ALA A 133 -14.13 -7.42 12.38
CA ALA A 133 -14.32 -8.84 12.11
C ALA A 133 -14.82 -9.56 13.38
N ARG A 134 -14.25 -10.72 13.71
CA ARG A 134 -14.46 -11.37 15.03
C ARG A 134 -13.96 -10.48 16.19
N GLN A 135 -12.96 -9.65 15.90
CA GLN A 135 -12.41 -8.62 16.76
C GLN A 135 -12.19 -7.35 15.92
N MET A 136 -12.09 -6.21 16.58
CA MET A 136 -11.73 -4.96 15.92
C MET A 136 -10.30 -5.07 15.40
N MET A 137 -10.13 -4.82 14.11
CA MET A 137 -8.83 -4.73 13.46
C MET A 137 -8.53 -3.25 13.21
N GLU A 138 -7.42 -2.79 13.78
CA GLU A 138 -6.95 -1.42 13.64
C GLU A 138 -5.75 -1.38 12.70
N TYR A 139 -5.80 -0.44 11.78
CA TYR A 139 -4.74 -0.19 10.81
C TYR A 139 -4.24 1.25 10.98
N GLY A 140 -2.93 1.42 10.97
CA GLY A 140 -2.30 2.75 10.98
C GLY A 140 -1.78 3.12 9.60
N ARG A 141 -2.06 4.35 9.13
CA ARG A 141 -1.56 4.78 7.82
C ARG A 141 -0.04 4.96 7.83
N LEU A 142 0.61 4.52 6.77
CA LEU A 142 2.04 4.66 6.57
C LEU A 142 2.29 5.46 5.29
N GLU A 143 3.23 6.39 5.36
CA GLU A 143 3.74 7.09 4.18
C GLU A 143 4.57 6.15 3.29
N ARG A 144 5.25 5.17 3.90
CA ARG A 144 6.17 4.25 3.22
C ARG A 144 6.29 2.93 3.97
N LEU A 145 6.58 1.85 3.23
CA LEU A 145 6.88 0.55 3.84
C LEU A 145 8.27 0.52 4.48
N PRO A 146 8.44 -0.22 5.60
CA PRO A 146 9.76 -0.58 6.10
C PRO A 146 10.53 -1.43 5.06
N SER A 147 11.85 -1.25 4.95
CA SER A 147 12.68 -1.94 3.95
C SER A 147 12.57 -3.46 4.00
N LYS A 148 12.31 -4.02 5.19
CA LYS A 148 12.13 -5.47 5.35
C LYS A 148 10.87 -5.97 4.64
N ALA A 149 9.76 -5.21 4.70
CA ALA A 149 8.53 -5.52 3.98
C ALA A 149 8.70 -5.32 2.46
N VAL A 150 9.39 -4.26 2.05
CA VAL A 150 9.76 -4.02 0.64
C VAL A 150 10.54 -5.21 0.08
N ARG A 151 11.55 -5.71 0.82
CA ARG A 151 12.32 -6.89 0.41
C ARG A 151 11.43 -8.12 0.24
N TYR A 152 10.51 -8.39 1.16
CA TYR A 152 9.61 -9.54 1.03
C TYR A 152 8.69 -9.46 -0.18
N LEU A 153 8.15 -8.27 -0.50
CA LEU A 153 7.40 -8.07 -1.74
C LEU A 153 8.26 -8.29 -2.99
N TYR A 154 9.48 -7.77 -2.97
CA TYR A 154 10.41 -7.91 -4.09
C TYR A 154 10.77 -9.38 -4.35
N GLU A 155 11.13 -10.12 -3.29
CA GLU A 155 11.45 -11.55 -3.38
C GLU A 155 10.26 -12.37 -3.88
N ALA A 156 9.07 -12.14 -3.33
CA ALA A 156 7.87 -12.84 -3.77
C ALA A 156 7.45 -12.49 -5.19
N GLY A 157 7.66 -11.24 -5.61
CA GLY A 157 7.45 -10.82 -6.98
C GLY A 157 8.38 -11.55 -7.96
N LYS A 158 9.66 -11.73 -7.60
CA LYS A 158 10.60 -12.54 -8.38
C LYS A 158 10.15 -14.00 -8.50
N GLU A 159 9.61 -14.58 -7.43
CA GLU A 159 9.12 -15.97 -7.43
C GLU A 159 7.84 -16.15 -8.27
N SER A 160 6.92 -15.18 -8.23
CA SER A 160 5.64 -15.26 -8.95
C SER A 160 5.68 -14.65 -10.36
N GLY A 161 6.76 -13.97 -10.74
CA GLY A 161 6.85 -13.23 -12.00
C GLY A 161 6.03 -11.93 -12.01
N ARG A 162 5.75 -11.35 -10.84
CA ARG A 162 4.98 -10.11 -10.66
C ARG A 162 5.82 -9.00 -10.05
N ASN A 163 5.32 -7.77 -10.13
CA ASN A 163 5.96 -6.63 -9.51
C ASN A 163 5.00 -5.93 -8.56
N TYR A 164 4.76 -6.55 -7.40
CA TYR A 164 3.86 -6.02 -6.37
C TYR A 164 4.19 -4.57 -5.97
N ILE A 165 5.47 -4.22 -5.94
CA ILE A 165 5.91 -2.88 -5.56
C ILE A 165 5.44 -1.85 -6.59
N SER A 166 5.65 -2.12 -7.89
CA SER A 166 5.17 -1.23 -8.94
C SER A 166 3.65 -1.24 -9.06
N GLU A 167 3.00 -2.39 -8.89
CA GLU A 167 1.55 -2.53 -9.02
C GLU A 167 0.80 -1.69 -7.98
N TYR A 168 1.28 -1.68 -6.73
CA TYR A 168 0.58 -1.09 -5.60
C TYR A 168 1.15 0.26 -5.12
N LEU A 169 2.45 0.51 -5.27
CA LEU A 169 3.10 1.73 -4.76
C LEU A 169 3.52 2.69 -5.86
N ASP A 170 3.37 2.31 -7.14
CA ASP A 170 3.82 3.10 -8.29
C ASP A 170 5.30 3.54 -8.16
N THR A 171 6.12 2.69 -7.54
CA THR A 171 7.54 2.96 -7.29
C THR A 171 8.43 1.86 -7.84
N GLN A 172 9.69 2.23 -8.08
CA GLN A 172 10.73 1.29 -8.50
C GLN A 172 11.63 0.95 -7.31
N VAL A 173 12.14 -0.28 -7.29
CA VAL A 173 13.18 -0.72 -6.35
C VAL A 173 14.32 -1.37 -7.12
N ALA A 174 15.48 -1.47 -6.48
CA ALA A 174 16.61 -2.22 -7.01
C ALA A 174 17.25 -3.04 -5.88
N GLN A 175 17.71 -4.25 -6.17
CA GLN A 175 18.43 -5.08 -5.22
C GLN A 175 19.94 -4.82 -5.31
N VAL A 176 20.57 -4.59 -4.17
CA VAL A 176 22.02 -4.49 -4.06
C VAL A 176 22.64 -5.86 -4.33
N LYS A 177 23.54 -5.96 -5.32
CA LYS A 177 24.19 -7.22 -5.72
C LYS A 177 25.66 -7.33 -5.31
N VAL A 178 26.25 -6.23 -4.85
CA VAL A 178 27.63 -6.19 -4.34
C VAL A 178 27.63 -6.34 -2.82
N ASP A 179 28.68 -6.92 -2.25
CA ASP A 179 28.80 -7.12 -0.80
C ASP A 179 28.71 -5.80 -0.01
N LYS A 180 29.21 -4.72 -0.60
CA LYS A 180 29.25 -3.39 0.01
C LYS A 180 28.95 -2.31 -1.02
N CYS A 181 27.73 -1.80 -1.01
CA CYS A 181 27.29 -0.68 -1.83
C CYS A 181 27.46 0.63 -1.05
N VAL A 182 28.43 1.46 -1.43
CA VAL A 182 28.71 2.72 -0.72
C VAL A 182 27.56 3.71 -0.96
N ILE A 183 27.09 4.34 0.11
CA ILE A 183 26.10 5.42 0.03
C ILE A 183 26.83 6.74 -0.13
N TYR A 184 26.40 7.54 -1.10
CA TYR A 184 26.95 8.86 -1.40
C TYR A 184 25.92 9.95 -1.03
N SER A 185 26.38 11.10 -0.54
CA SER A 185 25.47 12.23 -0.25
C SER A 185 25.11 13.01 -1.51
N ALA A 186 25.99 13.00 -2.49
CA ALA A 186 25.82 13.48 -3.85
C ALA A 186 26.68 12.59 -4.78
N PRO A 187 26.43 12.57 -6.10
CA PRO A 187 27.33 11.93 -7.06
C PRO A 187 28.80 12.25 -6.76
N ASP A 188 29.63 11.21 -6.68
CA ASP A 188 31.07 11.26 -6.38
C ASP A 188 31.47 11.76 -4.96
N VAL A 189 30.51 12.02 -4.06
CA VAL A 189 30.77 12.40 -2.66
C VAL A 189 30.43 11.25 -1.70
N PRO A 190 31.38 10.35 -1.38
CA PRO A 190 31.11 9.16 -0.58
C PRO A 190 30.85 9.50 0.88
N THR A 191 29.95 8.74 1.52
CA THR A 191 29.77 8.75 2.97
C THR A 191 30.47 7.55 3.61
N LYS A 192 30.39 7.45 4.94
CA LYS A 192 30.83 6.24 5.68
C LYS A 192 29.77 5.14 5.72
N MET A 193 28.55 5.41 5.23
CA MET A 193 27.45 4.46 5.23
C MET A 193 27.50 3.59 3.98
N PHE A 194 26.95 2.39 4.10
CA PHE A 194 26.83 1.45 2.99
C PHE A 194 25.60 0.56 3.19
N MET A 195 25.07 0.05 2.09
CA MET A 195 24.13 -1.08 2.06
C MET A 195 24.90 -2.36 1.77
N VAL A 196 24.30 -3.49 2.13
CA VAL A 196 24.88 -4.82 1.91
C VAL A 196 24.12 -5.56 0.81
N SER A 197 24.74 -6.62 0.29
CA SER A 197 24.11 -7.49 -0.69
C SER A 197 22.74 -8.00 -0.20
N GLY A 198 21.75 -7.94 -1.08
CA GLY A 198 20.37 -8.31 -0.80
C GLY A 198 19.48 -7.19 -0.25
N ASP A 199 20.03 -6.03 0.13
CA ASP A 199 19.22 -4.85 0.47
C ASP A 199 18.42 -4.37 -0.75
N VAL A 200 17.18 -3.93 -0.54
CA VAL A 200 16.26 -3.50 -1.60
C VAL A 200 15.77 -2.06 -1.34
N PRO A 201 16.55 -1.03 -1.69
CA PRO A 201 16.11 0.36 -1.62
C PRO A 201 15.06 0.75 -2.67
N THR A 202 14.24 1.73 -2.33
CA THR A 202 13.32 2.41 -3.25
C THR A 202 14.08 3.46 -4.05
N ILE A 203 13.91 3.44 -5.38
CA ILE A 203 14.58 4.35 -6.32
C ILE A 203 13.67 5.54 -6.59
N LEU A 204 14.17 6.74 -6.31
CA LEU A 204 13.43 7.99 -6.43
C LEU A 204 13.76 8.75 -7.71
N GLU A 205 14.98 8.60 -8.22
CA GLU A 205 15.49 9.35 -9.36
C GLU A 205 16.71 8.67 -9.97
N GLU A 206 16.89 8.82 -11.28
CA GLU A 206 18.11 8.41 -11.97
C GLU A 206 18.86 9.62 -12.53
N LYS A 207 20.19 9.63 -12.39
CA LYS A 207 21.07 10.66 -12.95
C LYS A 207 22.38 10.06 -13.46
N GLY A 208 22.46 9.81 -14.77
CA GLY A 208 23.62 9.14 -15.35
C GLY A 208 23.81 7.75 -14.75
N ASP A 209 24.99 7.49 -14.18
CA ASP A 209 25.34 6.24 -13.50
C ASP A 209 24.87 6.17 -12.03
N TRP A 210 24.10 7.15 -11.58
CA TRP A 210 23.66 7.28 -10.19
C TRP A 210 22.16 7.06 -10.04
N LEU A 211 21.78 6.46 -8.91
CA LEU A 211 20.40 6.30 -8.47
C LEU A 211 20.23 7.03 -7.14
N ARG A 212 19.28 7.96 -7.07
CA ARG A 212 18.82 8.52 -5.80
C ARG A 212 17.86 7.53 -5.17
N PHE A 213 18.06 7.23 -3.90
CA PHE A 213 17.27 6.22 -3.22
C PHE A 213 16.80 6.68 -1.84
N GLU A 214 15.80 5.98 -1.33
CA GLU A 214 15.44 5.93 0.08
C GLU A 214 15.44 4.49 0.61
N PHE A 215 15.78 4.34 1.90
CA PHE A 215 15.82 3.05 2.59
C PHE A 215 15.44 3.24 4.05
N LEU A 216 14.34 2.63 4.48
CA LEU A 216 13.83 2.71 5.85
C LEU A 216 14.22 1.46 6.65
N SER A 217 15.37 1.53 7.35
CA SER A 217 15.74 0.53 8.36
C SER A 217 15.22 0.96 9.74
N THR A 218 16.11 1.25 10.70
CA THR A 218 15.76 1.89 11.98
C THR A 218 15.53 3.39 11.83
N ARG A 219 16.10 3.99 10.78
CA ARG A 219 15.89 5.38 10.38
C ARG A 219 15.83 5.47 8.87
N LEU A 220 15.16 6.48 8.35
CA LEU A 220 15.17 6.79 6.93
C LEU A 220 16.59 7.21 6.52
N VAL A 221 17.15 6.50 5.53
CA VAL A 221 18.43 6.83 4.91
C VAL A 221 18.17 7.17 3.46
N ASN A 222 18.63 8.36 3.06
CA ASN A 222 18.56 8.84 1.69
C ASN A 222 19.96 9.09 1.17
N GLY A 223 20.17 8.92 -0.13
CA GLY A 223 21.44 9.20 -0.77
C GLY A 223 21.47 8.77 -2.22
N TRP A 224 22.69 8.56 -2.71
CA TRP A 224 22.98 8.09 -4.05
C TRP A 224 23.78 6.80 -4.01
N ILE A 225 23.47 5.88 -4.92
CA ILE A 225 24.22 4.66 -5.18
C ILE A 225 24.54 4.54 -6.67
N LYS A 226 25.54 3.72 -7.01
CA LYS A 226 25.89 3.47 -8.41
C LYS A 226 24.93 2.45 -9.01
N LYS A 227 24.46 2.69 -10.25
CA LYS A 227 23.67 1.73 -11.03
C LYS A 227 24.37 0.38 -11.19
N GLY A 228 25.69 0.40 -11.32
CA GLY A 228 26.51 -0.81 -11.44
C GLY A 228 26.44 -1.75 -10.23
N ASP A 229 26.06 -1.22 -9.05
CA ASP A 229 26.07 -1.95 -7.77
C ASP A 229 24.72 -2.64 -7.47
N VAL A 230 23.72 -2.47 -8.33
CA VAL A 230 22.37 -3.01 -8.15
C VAL A 230 21.87 -3.78 -9.38
N GLU A 231 20.75 -4.47 -9.20
CA GLU A 231 19.93 -5.11 -10.25
C GLU A 231 18.45 -4.73 -10.05
N PHE A 232 17.70 -4.70 -11.15
CA PHE A 232 16.27 -4.40 -11.19
C PHE A 232 15.45 -5.66 -11.49
#